data_AF-A0A8D8A5P2-F1
#
_entry.id   AF-A0A8D8A5P2-F1
#
_cell.length_a   1.000
_cell.length_b   1.000
_cell.length_c   1.000
_cell.angle_alpha   90.00
_cell.angle_beta   90.00
_cell.angle_gamma   90.00
#
_symmetry.space_group_name_H-M   'P 1'
#
loop_
_entity.id
_entity.type
_entity.pdbx_description
1 polymer ?
#
loop_
_entity_poly.entity_id
_entity_poly.type
_entity_poly.pdbx_seq_one_letter_code
_entity_poly.pdbx_strand_id
1 'polypeptide(L)'
;MAASIARRFSRDGKLFAFVNSQGKFVTYDVEKSSVAQIYTPNLHLNVPCTCFTWVQVQAGGGGQSAKKKKRSSSGGGAGQTMVAFGTSKGGIALYNPATAQIERSFKGAGHTGAITGICSEGGALFTSGNDGKVIEWSLADCEQKKVHNVGFEKLTSLAATHQGETILAGSKQLKLWDTAKGKMVRQLVGHTSNIVLVEVVNDLDGAIYALTGSANDRNVSLWALEGDEKIPAGLFSLDDAPESISARMEENTLHLLVVAKSGIAHYFAKDLNKINATKPVKPTHTFEVAQDTKGTGTKVVGRLPIFAASLEFSPNLPAVLIAYGSELGLKFEQLNEDTVRGQKQVVIVREPAASSRRKEQEELQLKTRTPTVDRASVEFLNPFNAGKKALKTVEIPMEDRLERGKSSGMSQKNMAHLLLQGL
;
A
#
# COMPACT_ATOMS: atom_id res chain seq x y z
N MET A 1 -0.26 -16.97 -3.45
CA MET A 1 -0.27 -15.59 -3.99
C MET A 1 0.71 -14.80 -3.15
N ALA A 2 1.86 -14.41 -3.72
CA ALA A 2 2.73 -13.44 -3.05
C ALA A 2 1.94 -12.14 -2.94
N ALA A 3 1.74 -11.66 -1.72
CA ALA A 3 1.19 -10.32 -1.51
C ALA A 3 2.14 -9.32 -2.18
N SER A 4 1.59 -8.36 -2.94
CA SER A 4 2.38 -7.25 -3.45
C SER A 4 3.11 -6.59 -2.28
N ILE A 5 4.44 -6.51 -2.39
CA ILE A 5 5.27 -5.86 -1.37
C ILE A 5 5.02 -4.37 -1.49
N ALA A 6 4.39 -3.77 -0.47
CA ALA A 6 4.29 -2.33 -0.39
C ALA A 6 5.71 -1.75 -0.28
N ARG A 7 6.07 -0.90 -1.24
CA ARG A 7 7.38 -0.21 -1.33
C ARG A 7 7.15 1.20 -1.87
N ARG A 8 7.82 2.20 -1.29
CA ARG A 8 7.66 3.60 -1.71
C ARG A 8 8.79 4.48 -1.18
N PHE A 9 9.23 5.42 -2.01
CA PHE A 9 10.07 6.54 -1.58
C PHE A 9 9.26 7.58 -0.82
N SER A 10 9.88 8.29 0.11
CA SER A 10 9.29 9.51 0.67
C SER A 10 9.21 10.59 -0.41
N ARG A 11 8.29 11.54 -0.23
CA ARG A 11 8.04 12.61 -1.21
C ARG A 11 9.28 13.49 -1.48
N ASP A 12 10.19 13.58 -0.52
CA ASP A 12 11.47 14.30 -0.64
C ASP A 12 12.63 13.44 -1.13
N GLY A 13 12.40 12.14 -1.39
CA GLY A 13 13.40 11.19 -1.86
C GLY A 13 14.48 10.81 -0.84
N LYS A 14 14.39 11.29 0.41
CA LYS A 14 15.43 11.05 1.43
C LYS A 14 15.30 9.69 2.12
N LEU A 15 14.09 9.16 2.19
CA LEU A 15 13.80 7.87 2.78
C LEU A 15 13.19 6.94 1.74
N PHE A 16 13.52 5.67 1.86
CA PHE A 16 12.84 4.59 1.17
C PHE A 16 12.26 3.63 2.19
N ALA A 17 11.04 3.16 1.98
CA ALA A 17 10.44 2.18 2.89
C ALA A 17 9.78 1.03 2.13
N PHE A 18 9.73 -0.13 2.77
CA PHE A 18 8.97 -1.27 2.31
C PHE A 18 8.51 -2.16 3.46
N VAL A 19 7.51 -2.99 3.19
CA VAL A 19 7.04 -4.04 4.10
C VAL A 19 7.57 -5.38 3.61
N ASN A 20 8.46 -6.01 4.37
CA ASN A 20 9.08 -7.26 3.93
C ASN A 20 8.12 -8.46 4.02
N SER A 21 8.56 -9.61 3.52
CA SER A 21 7.77 -10.87 3.57
C SER A 21 7.36 -11.33 4.97
N GLN A 22 8.04 -10.86 6.03
CA GLN A 22 7.72 -11.12 7.43
C GLN A 22 6.74 -10.09 8.01
N GLY A 23 6.29 -9.12 7.22
CA GLY A 23 5.39 -8.05 7.64
C GLY A 23 6.03 -7.02 8.56
N LYS A 24 7.36 -6.89 8.51
CA LYS A 24 8.10 -5.80 9.18
C LYS A 24 8.17 -4.60 8.25
N PHE A 25 8.02 -3.41 8.82
CA PHE A 25 8.19 -2.16 8.11
C PHE A 25 9.67 -1.74 8.21
N VAL A 26 10.35 -1.65 7.08
CA VAL A 26 11.78 -1.33 6.99
C VAL A 26 11.94 0.02 6.30
N THR A 27 12.76 0.89 6.87
CA THR A 27 13.10 2.20 6.30
C THR A 27 14.60 2.29 6.07
N TYR A 28 15.00 2.79 4.90
CA TYR A 28 16.36 3.07 4.49
C TYR A 28 16.58 4.58 4.37
N ASP A 29 17.78 5.01 4.72
CA ASP A 29 18.33 6.32 4.37
C ASP A 29 18.89 6.21 2.94
N VAL A 30 18.34 6.99 2.02
CA VAL A 30 18.66 6.91 0.59
C VAL A 30 20.10 7.38 0.33
N GLU A 31 20.53 8.47 0.98
CA GLU A 31 21.87 9.05 0.81
C GLU A 31 22.95 8.09 1.33
N LYS A 32 22.72 7.48 2.50
CA LYS A 32 23.68 6.56 3.10
C LYS A 32 23.61 5.14 2.54
N SER A 33 22.52 4.80 1.84
CA SER A 33 22.22 3.44 1.39
C SER A 33 22.40 2.39 2.49
N SER A 34 21.76 2.67 3.63
CA SER A 34 21.80 1.87 4.86
C SER A 34 20.43 1.82 5.52
N VAL A 35 20.14 0.73 6.23
CA VAL A 35 18.91 0.60 7.02
C VAL A 35 18.87 1.70 8.09
N ALA A 36 17.89 2.60 8.01
CA ALA A 36 17.65 3.61 9.02
C ALA A 36 16.87 3.03 10.21
N GLN A 37 15.88 2.18 9.93
CA GLN A 37 15.05 1.59 10.97
C GLN A 37 14.31 0.33 10.53
N ILE A 38 14.03 -0.54 11.50
CA ILE A 38 13.13 -1.68 11.34
C ILE A 38 12.08 -1.60 12.44
N TYR A 39 10.83 -1.40 12.05
CA TYR A 39 9.68 -1.52 12.91
C TYR A 39 9.10 -2.94 12.82
N THR A 40 9.07 -3.62 13.97
CA THR A 40 8.42 -4.92 14.12
C THR A 40 7.16 -4.71 14.96
N PRO A 41 5.96 -5.02 14.45
CA PRO A 41 4.72 -4.97 15.22
C PRO A 41 4.81 -5.78 16.51
N ASN A 42 4.15 -5.32 17.59
CA ASN A 42 4.27 -5.93 18.91
C ASN A 42 3.98 -7.46 18.90
N LEU A 43 4.95 -8.22 19.42
CA LEU A 43 5.07 -9.68 19.31
C LEU A 43 3.96 -10.51 19.99
N HIS A 44 3.17 -9.94 20.90
CA HIS A 44 2.18 -10.71 21.66
C HIS A 44 1.01 -11.25 20.82
N LEU A 45 0.79 -10.70 19.62
CA LEU A 45 -0.25 -11.13 18.67
C LEU A 45 0.24 -11.24 17.22
N ASN A 46 1.56 -11.08 16.97
CA ASN A 46 2.23 -11.08 15.67
C ASN A 46 1.34 -10.59 14.51
N VAL A 47 0.95 -9.31 14.55
CA VAL A 47 0.09 -8.72 13.53
C VAL A 47 0.98 -8.03 12.48
N PRO A 48 1.29 -8.68 11.34
CA PRO A 48 2.16 -8.09 10.33
C PRO A 48 1.54 -6.81 9.72
N CYS A 49 2.42 -5.86 9.40
CA CYS A 49 2.11 -4.77 8.47
C CYS A 49 1.85 -5.37 7.09
N THR A 50 0.91 -4.82 6.35
CA THR A 50 0.54 -5.31 5.01
C THR A 50 0.73 -4.23 3.94
N CYS A 51 0.45 -2.98 4.27
CA CYS A 51 0.60 -1.84 3.38
C CYS A 51 0.92 -0.57 4.19
N PHE A 52 1.46 0.45 3.53
CA PHE A 52 1.70 1.75 4.14
C PHE A 52 1.64 2.88 3.10
N THR A 53 1.47 4.11 3.58
CA THR A 53 1.67 5.34 2.80
C THR A 53 2.34 6.41 3.66
N TRP A 54 3.13 7.26 3.01
CA TRP A 54 3.62 8.49 3.62
C TRP A 54 2.47 9.49 3.74
N VAL A 55 2.40 10.19 4.86
CA VAL A 55 1.40 11.25 5.12
C VAL A 55 2.08 12.46 5.73
N GLN A 56 1.56 13.64 5.43
CA GLN A 56 1.98 14.88 6.07
C GLN A 56 0.93 15.26 7.11
N VAL A 57 1.32 15.35 8.37
CA VAL A 57 0.42 15.75 9.47
C VAL A 57 0.85 17.12 9.98
N GLN A 58 -0.10 18.04 10.12
CA GLN A 58 0.21 19.34 10.71
C GLN A 58 0.49 19.19 12.20
N ALA A 59 1.64 19.72 12.64
CA ALA A 59 2.05 19.77 14.03
C ALA A 59 1.14 20.75 14.80
N GLY A 60 -0.03 20.27 15.26
CA GLY A 60 -0.96 21.10 16.04
C GLY A 60 -2.33 20.50 16.35
N GLY A 61 -2.73 19.41 15.69
CA GLY A 61 -4.07 18.82 15.85
C GLY A 61 -4.19 17.71 16.90
N GLY A 62 -3.26 17.60 17.85
CA GLY A 62 -3.39 16.66 18.95
C GLY A 62 -4.31 17.23 20.02
N GLY A 63 -5.49 16.65 20.21
CA GLY A 63 -6.40 16.97 21.32
C GLY A 63 -5.70 16.85 22.67
N GLN A 64 -5.10 17.93 23.14
CA GLN A 64 -4.64 18.08 24.51
C GLN A 64 -5.78 18.70 25.31
N SER A 65 -6.23 17.99 26.36
CA SER A 65 -7.01 18.61 27.42
C SER A 65 -6.28 19.86 27.89
N ALA A 66 -6.95 21.00 27.84
CA ALA A 66 -6.37 22.29 28.18
C ALA A 66 -5.78 22.29 29.60
N LYS A 67 -4.45 22.25 29.72
CA LYS A 67 -3.72 22.75 30.89
C LYS A 67 -2.27 23.11 30.51
N LYS A 68 -2.09 24.41 30.23
CA LYS A 68 -0.87 25.23 30.27
C LYS A 68 0.43 24.61 29.74
N LYS A 69 0.89 25.10 28.59
CA LYS A 69 2.32 25.43 28.40
C LYS A 69 2.50 26.68 27.52
N LYS A 70 3.26 27.64 28.07
CA LYS A 70 3.65 28.92 27.48
C LYS A 70 4.83 28.72 26.51
N ARG A 71 4.75 29.46 25.40
CA ARG A 71 5.83 30.06 24.58
C ARG A 71 6.96 29.16 24.05
N SER A 72 6.96 28.98 22.73
CA SER A 72 8.07 29.44 21.87
C SER A 72 7.53 29.71 20.47
N SER A 73 7.81 30.91 19.96
CA SER A 73 7.44 31.41 18.65
C SER A 73 8.43 30.98 17.56
N SER A 74 7.97 31.14 16.31
CA SER A 74 8.71 31.28 15.04
C SER A 74 9.28 30.01 14.39
N GLY A 75 8.52 29.50 13.44
CA GLY A 75 8.97 28.64 12.33
C GLY A 75 7.74 28.25 11.52
N GLY A 76 7.64 28.71 10.27
CA GLY A 76 6.52 28.39 9.37
C GLY A 76 6.26 26.88 9.36
N GLY A 77 5.01 26.48 9.56
CA GLY A 77 4.61 25.12 9.90
C GLY A 77 5.00 24.11 8.83
N ALA A 78 6.20 23.54 8.95
CA ALA A 78 6.57 22.36 8.19
C ALA A 78 5.71 21.20 8.69
N GLY A 79 4.91 20.61 7.78
CA GLY A 79 4.21 19.37 8.05
C GLY A 79 5.19 18.31 8.55
N GLN A 80 4.78 17.54 9.55
CA GLN A 80 5.56 16.44 10.05
C GLN A 80 5.31 15.22 9.15
N THR A 81 6.37 14.71 8.51
CA THR A 81 6.32 13.47 7.72
C THR A 81 6.07 12.29 8.65
N MET A 82 4.97 11.59 8.42
CA MET A 82 4.59 10.37 9.14
C MET A 82 4.28 9.24 8.17
N VAL A 83 4.11 8.04 8.71
CA VAL A 83 3.70 6.85 7.97
C VAL A 83 2.39 6.36 8.53
N ALA A 84 1.38 6.19 7.67
CA ALA A 84 0.20 5.41 8.02
C ALA A 84 0.42 3.98 7.51
N PHE A 85 0.30 2.97 8.38
CA PHE A 85 0.37 1.58 7.97
C PHE A 85 -0.87 0.79 8.35
N GLY A 86 -1.27 -0.11 7.47
CA GLY A 86 -2.33 -1.09 7.68
C GLY A 86 -1.77 -2.43 8.15
N THR A 87 -2.62 -3.18 8.83
CA THR A 87 -2.26 -4.48 9.41
C THR A 87 -3.13 -5.62 8.90
N SER A 88 -2.64 -6.85 9.07
CA SER A 88 -3.40 -8.06 8.70
C SER A 88 -4.68 -8.31 9.49
N LYS A 89 -4.89 -7.57 10.61
CA LYS A 89 -6.09 -7.63 11.45
C LYS A 89 -7.01 -6.41 11.30
N GLY A 90 -6.79 -5.58 10.29
CA GLY A 90 -7.69 -4.48 9.98
C GLY A 90 -7.46 -3.20 10.78
N GLY A 91 -6.43 -3.17 11.64
CA GLY A 91 -6.01 -1.99 12.37
C GLY A 91 -5.07 -1.09 11.56
N ILE A 92 -5.08 0.20 11.87
CA ILE A 92 -4.26 1.23 11.23
C ILE A 92 -3.56 2.03 12.33
N ALA A 93 -2.29 2.34 12.12
CA ALA A 93 -1.53 3.20 13.02
C ALA A 93 -0.77 4.29 12.26
N LEU A 94 -0.64 5.44 12.92
CA LEU A 94 0.26 6.53 12.53
C LEU A 94 1.58 6.38 13.27
N TYR A 95 2.64 6.30 12.49
CA TYR A 95 3.98 6.05 12.93
C TYR A 95 4.89 7.21 12.56
N ASN A 96 5.65 7.67 13.53
CA ASN A 96 6.62 8.73 13.33
C ASN A 96 8.02 8.12 13.11
N PRO A 97 8.59 8.24 11.91
CA PRO A 97 9.93 7.72 11.62
C PRO A 97 11.04 8.44 12.39
N ALA A 98 10.84 9.69 12.81
CA ALA A 98 11.84 10.44 13.57
C ALA A 98 11.93 10.00 15.04
N THR A 99 10.79 9.71 15.68
CA THR A 99 10.75 9.26 17.09
C THR A 99 10.74 7.74 17.24
N ALA A 100 10.57 7.01 16.14
CA ALA A 100 10.44 5.55 16.13
C ALA A 100 9.24 5.03 16.94
N GLN A 101 8.15 5.81 17.04
CA GLN A 101 7.00 5.50 17.87
C GLN A 101 5.69 5.56 17.09
N ILE A 102 4.72 4.73 17.51
CA ILE A 102 3.33 4.91 17.13
C ILE A 102 2.82 6.12 17.90
N GLU A 103 2.48 7.19 17.18
CA GLU A 103 1.89 8.37 17.83
C GLU A 103 0.40 8.19 18.08
N ARG A 104 -0.30 7.58 17.11
CA ARG A 104 -1.76 7.43 17.15
C ARG A 104 -2.20 6.12 16.50
N SER A 105 -3.31 5.57 16.97
CA SER A 105 -4.02 4.46 16.32
C SER A 105 -5.41 4.94 15.94
N PHE A 106 -5.91 4.50 14.78
CA PHE A 106 -7.22 4.91 14.32
C PHE A 106 -8.32 4.15 15.08
N LYS A 107 -9.32 4.88 15.54
CA LYS A 107 -10.48 4.33 16.27
C LYS A 107 -11.66 4.10 15.32
N GLY A 108 -12.33 2.98 15.50
CA GLY A 108 -13.50 2.59 14.70
C GLY A 108 -13.66 1.09 14.63
N ALA A 109 -14.68 0.63 13.89
CA ALA A 109 -14.88 -0.80 13.64
C ALA A 109 -13.75 -1.39 12.78
N GLY A 110 -13.15 -0.57 11.92
CA GLY A 110 -12.05 -0.98 11.04
C GLY A 110 -12.45 -2.06 10.04
N HIS A 111 -11.44 -2.66 9.41
CA HIS A 111 -11.65 -3.79 8.53
C HIS A 111 -11.79 -5.07 9.33
N THR A 112 -12.64 -6.00 8.86
CA THR A 112 -12.77 -7.33 9.49
C THR A 112 -11.68 -8.30 9.02
N GLY A 113 -10.84 -7.88 8.08
CA GLY A 113 -9.73 -8.67 7.53
C GLY A 113 -8.49 -7.83 7.26
N ALA A 114 -7.51 -8.43 6.58
CA ALA A 114 -6.27 -7.74 6.23
C ALA A 114 -6.53 -6.52 5.34
N ILE A 115 -5.87 -5.41 5.68
CA ILE A 115 -5.83 -4.22 4.83
C ILE A 115 -4.88 -4.50 3.67
N THR A 116 -5.31 -4.29 2.45
CA THR A 116 -4.56 -4.62 1.23
C THR A 116 -4.09 -3.37 0.48
N GLY A 117 -4.78 -2.24 0.64
CA GLY A 117 -4.40 -0.96 0.04
C GLY A 117 -4.62 0.19 1.01
N ILE A 118 -3.80 1.23 0.87
CA ILE A 118 -3.87 2.45 1.67
C ILE A 118 -3.40 3.64 0.82
N CYS A 119 -4.14 4.74 0.85
CA CYS A 119 -3.75 5.99 0.21
C CYS A 119 -4.25 7.18 1.04
N SER A 120 -3.64 8.35 0.82
CA SER A 120 -3.97 9.58 1.55
C SER A 120 -4.11 10.73 0.56
N GLU A 121 -5.30 11.32 0.46
CA GLU A 121 -5.60 12.47 -0.41
C GLU A 121 -6.56 13.42 0.31
N GLY A 122 -6.48 14.72 0.05
CA GLY A 122 -7.40 15.72 0.62
C GLY A 122 -7.43 15.78 2.16
N GLY A 123 -6.41 15.31 2.86
CA GLY A 123 -6.38 15.22 4.33
C GLY A 123 -7.20 14.06 4.92
N ALA A 124 -7.75 13.20 4.06
CA ALA A 124 -8.35 11.92 4.43
C ALA A 124 -7.39 10.78 4.14
N LEU A 125 -7.53 9.69 4.90
CA LEU A 125 -6.85 8.43 4.64
C LEU A 125 -7.91 7.41 4.21
N PHE A 126 -7.65 6.67 3.14
CA PHE A 126 -8.51 5.60 2.67
C PHE A 126 -7.80 4.26 2.81
N THR A 127 -8.53 3.23 3.24
CA THR A 127 -8.03 1.86 3.33
C THR A 127 -8.96 0.88 2.65
N SER A 128 -8.39 -0.10 1.95
CA SER A 128 -9.13 -1.20 1.33
C SER A 128 -8.75 -2.52 1.99
N GLY A 129 -9.70 -3.46 2.06
CA GLY A 129 -9.49 -4.73 2.74
C GLY A 129 -9.98 -5.94 1.97
N ASN A 130 -9.58 -7.11 2.47
CA ASN A 130 -10.09 -8.41 2.05
C ASN A 130 -11.61 -8.59 2.31
N ASP A 131 -12.22 -7.69 3.08
CA ASP A 131 -13.65 -7.65 3.36
C ASP A 131 -14.46 -6.92 2.28
N GLY A 132 -13.82 -6.46 1.21
CA GLY A 132 -14.49 -5.78 0.08
C GLY A 132 -14.92 -4.34 0.37
N LYS A 133 -14.52 -3.81 1.53
CA LYS A 133 -14.83 -2.45 1.96
C LYS A 133 -13.69 -1.51 1.62
N VAL A 134 -14.04 -0.25 1.39
CA VAL A 134 -13.11 0.87 1.52
C VAL A 134 -13.57 1.73 2.69
N ILE A 135 -12.66 2.06 3.60
CA ILE A 135 -12.96 2.88 4.77
C ILE A 135 -12.22 4.21 4.67
N GLU A 136 -12.94 5.30 4.86
CA GLU A 136 -12.41 6.66 4.95
C GLU A 136 -12.15 7.01 6.43
N TRP A 137 -10.99 7.59 6.69
CA TRP A 137 -10.51 7.96 8.02
C TRP A 137 -10.08 9.42 8.07
N SER A 138 -10.33 10.08 9.21
CA SER A 138 -9.81 11.41 9.51
C SER A 138 -8.35 11.33 9.92
N LEU A 139 -7.41 11.95 9.19
CA LEU A 139 -6.02 12.08 9.66
C LEU A 139 -5.88 13.03 10.86
N ALA A 140 -6.78 14.01 10.97
CA ALA A 140 -6.82 14.95 12.08
C ALA A 140 -7.24 14.23 13.38
N ASP A 141 -8.38 13.56 13.35
CA ASP A 141 -9.00 12.97 14.55
C ASP A 141 -8.56 11.53 14.81
N CYS A 142 -7.97 10.87 13.80
CA CYS A 142 -7.69 9.43 13.82
C CYS A 142 -8.95 8.59 14.08
N GLU A 143 -10.05 8.95 13.43
CA GLU A 143 -11.35 8.27 13.57
C GLU A 143 -11.92 7.84 12.22
N GLN A 144 -12.67 6.74 12.24
CA GLN A 144 -13.41 6.25 11.09
C GLN A 144 -14.53 7.22 10.73
N LYS A 145 -14.51 7.74 9.50
CA LYS A 145 -15.55 8.65 8.98
C LYS A 145 -16.66 7.89 8.26
N LYS A 146 -16.30 7.15 7.21
CA LYS A 146 -17.28 6.53 6.31
C LYS A 146 -16.83 5.15 5.87
N VAL A 147 -17.79 4.25 5.69
CA VAL A 147 -17.56 2.92 5.13
C VAL A 147 -18.24 2.84 3.77
N HIS A 148 -17.46 2.55 2.74
CA HIS A 148 -17.90 2.33 1.38
C HIS A 148 -17.93 0.83 1.10
N ASN A 149 -19.13 0.28 0.92
CA ASN A 149 -19.33 -1.12 0.56
C ASN A 149 -19.17 -1.28 -0.96
N VAL A 150 -17.93 -1.39 -1.43
CA VAL A 150 -17.58 -1.44 -2.87
C VAL A 150 -17.91 -2.82 -3.49
N GLY A 151 -17.92 -3.88 -2.68
CA GLY A 151 -18.39 -5.19 -3.09
C GLY A 151 -18.07 -6.27 -2.05
N PHE A 152 -18.25 -7.53 -2.46
CA PHE A 152 -17.94 -8.71 -1.64
C PHE A 152 -16.59 -9.36 -1.99
N GLU A 153 -15.95 -8.88 -3.05
CA GLU A 153 -14.66 -9.39 -3.51
C GLU A 153 -13.50 -8.80 -2.71
N LYS A 154 -12.41 -9.55 -2.59
CA LYS A 154 -11.18 -9.07 -1.96
C LYS A 154 -10.58 -7.96 -2.80
N LEU A 155 -10.44 -6.77 -2.23
CA LEU A 155 -9.72 -5.68 -2.86
C LEU A 155 -8.22 -5.92 -2.72
N THR A 156 -7.46 -5.56 -3.75
CA THR A 156 -6.01 -5.81 -3.83
C THR A 156 -5.18 -4.53 -4.02
N SER A 157 -5.82 -3.43 -4.40
CA SER A 157 -5.18 -2.13 -4.58
C SER A 157 -6.18 -1.00 -4.37
N LEU A 158 -5.64 0.20 -4.11
CA LEU A 158 -6.43 1.38 -3.80
C LEU A 158 -5.69 2.65 -4.24
N ALA A 159 -6.42 3.55 -4.88
CA ALA A 159 -6.01 4.93 -5.06
C ALA A 159 -7.22 5.86 -4.87
N ALA A 160 -6.97 7.16 -4.72
CA ALA A 160 -7.99 8.18 -4.67
C ALA A 160 -7.57 9.34 -5.57
N THR A 161 -8.53 10.08 -6.12
CA THR A 161 -8.26 11.33 -6.82
C THR A 161 -7.88 12.44 -5.83
N HIS A 162 -7.25 13.52 -6.30
CA HIS A 162 -6.58 14.54 -5.47
C HIS A 162 -7.41 15.19 -4.34
N GLN A 163 -8.75 15.11 -4.39
CA GLN A 163 -9.65 15.61 -3.33
C GLN A 163 -10.39 14.48 -2.58
N GLY A 164 -10.05 13.22 -2.83
CA GLY A 164 -10.75 12.07 -2.27
C GLY A 164 -12.19 11.92 -2.79
N GLU A 165 -12.55 12.58 -3.89
CA GLU A 165 -13.90 12.58 -4.45
C GLU A 165 -14.25 11.25 -5.13
N THR A 166 -13.25 10.62 -5.76
CA THR A 166 -13.40 9.31 -6.39
C THR A 166 -12.36 8.36 -5.85
N ILE A 167 -12.82 7.22 -5.33
CA ILE A 167 -12.00 6.09 -4.93
C ILE A 167 -11.86 5.13 -6.10
N LEU A 168 -10.64 4.67 -6.36
CA LEU A 168 -10.31 3.63 -7.31
C LEU A 168 -9.96 2.36 -6.55
N ALA A 169 -10.92 1.44 -6.45
CA ALA A 169 -10.77 0.19 -5.75
C ALA A 169 -10.47 -0.95 -6.73
N GLY A 170 -9.25 -1.48 -6.66
CA GLY A 170 -8.79 -2.55 -7.54
C GLY A 170 -9.06 -3.94 -6.96
N SER A 171 -9.53 -4.82 -7.83
CA SER A 171 -9.68 -6.27 -7.62
C SER A 171 -9.28 -6.95 -8.94
N LYS A 172 -10.03 -7.91 -9.47
CA LYS A 172 -9.89 -8.31 -10.89
C LYS A 172 -10.24 -7.16 -11.86
N GLN A 173 -11.08 -6.23 -11.40
CA GLN A 173 -11.54 -5.07 -12.16
C GLN A 173 -11.34 -3.81 -11.32
N LEU A 174 -11.26 -2.65 -11.97
CA LEU A 174 -11.13 -1.37 -11.27
C LEU A 174 -12.52 -0.76 -11.11
N LYS A 175 -12.93 -0.52 -9.87
CA LYS A 175 -14.20 0.13 -9.55
C LYS A 175 -13.94 1.59 -9.17
N LEU A 176 -14.60 2.51 -9.86
CA LEU A 176 -14.64 3.93 -9.54
C LEU A 176 -15.85 4.18 -8.65
N TRP A 177 -15.61 4.74 -7.48
CA TRP A 177 -16.61 4.95 -6.44
C TRP A 177 -16.66 6.40 -6.03
N ASP A 178 -17.82 7.04 -6.17
CA ASP A 178 -18.05 8.43 -5.75
C ASP A 178 -18.23 8.45 -4.23
N THR A 179 -17.33 9.17 -3.54
CA THR A 179 -17.30 9.19 -2.09
C THR A 179 -18.46 9.97 -1.48
N ALA A 180 -18.88 11.06 -2.13
CA ALA A 180 -20.01 11.88 -1.70
C ALA A 180 -21.33 11.11 -1.81
N LYS A 181 -21.63 10.60 -3.01
CA LYS A 181 -22.85 9.84 -3.31
C LYS A 181 -22.84 8.44 -2.70
N GLY A 182 -21.66 7.90 -2.37
CA GLY A 182 -21.52 6.59 -1.78
C GLY A 182 -21.99 5.46 -2.71
N LYS A 183 -21.72 5.58 -4.01
CA LYS A 183 -22.09 4.58 -5.00
C LYS A 183 -21.01 4.38 -6.06
N MET A 184 -21.02 3.22 -6.71
CA MET A 184 -20.18 2.95 -7.86
C MET A 184 -20.62 3.82 -9.04
N VAL A 185 -19.66 4.52 -9.64
CA VAL A 185 -19.86 5.33 -10.86
C VAL A 185 -19.55 4.50 -12.09
N ARG A 186 -18.43 3.76 -12.05
CA ARG A 186 -17.97 2.96 -13.19
C ARG A 186 -17.21 1.72 -12.72
N GLN A 187 -17.16 0.76 -13.63
CA GLN A 187 -16.35 -0.44 -13.54
C GLN A 187 -15.55 -0.57 -14.84
N LEU A 188 -14.23 -0.60 -14.72
CA LEU A 188 -13.28 -0.69 -15.83
C LEU A 188 -12.73 -2.12 -15.92
N VAL A 189 -12.80 -2.70 -17.11
CA VAL A 189 -12.50 -4.12 -17.34
C VAL A 189 -11.45 -4.24 -18.42
N GLY A 190 -10.36 -4.96 -18.14
CA GLY A 190 -9.29 -5.18 -19.13
C GLY A 190 -8.17 -6.10 -18.66
N HIS A 191 -7.88 -6.12 -17.36
CA HIS A 191 -6.88 -7.02 -16.80
C HIS A 191 -7.38 -8.46 -16.69
N THR A 192 -6.46 -9.42 -16.90
CA THR A 192 -6.80 -10.85 -16.80
C THR A 192 -6.68 -11.38 -15.38
N SER A 193 -5.89 -10.70 -14.54
CA SER A 193 -5.65 -11.05 -13.14
C SER A 193 -5.87 -9.86 -12.19
N ASN A 194 -5.68 -10.07 -10.88
CA ASN A 194 -5.89 -9.04 -9.87
C ASN A 194 -4.98 -7.82 -10.10
N ILE A 195 -5.60 -6.64 -10.06
CA ILE A 195 -4.94 -5.33 -10.10
C ILE A 195 -4.22 -5.12 -8.78
N VAL A 196 -2.89 -5.10 -8.84
CA VAL A 196 -2.01 -4.96 -7.67
C VAL A 196 -1.40 -3.57 -7.56
N LEU A 197 -1.46 -2.78 -8.63
CA LEU A 197 -0.96 -1.41 -8.69
C LEU A 197 -2.03 -0.51 -9.29
N VAL A 198 -2.27 0.62 -8.64
CA VAL A 198 -3.11 1.70 -9.13
C VAL A 198 -2.41 3.01 -8.78
N GLU A 199 -2.21 3.85 -9.77
CA GLU A 199 -1.65 5.19 -9.63
C GLU A 199 -2.53 6.18 -10.40
N VAL A 200 -2.69 7.38 -9.85
CA VAL A 200 -3.53 8.44 -10.44
C VAL A 200 -2.62 9.58 -10.85
N VAL A 201 -2.87 10.11 -12.05
CA VAL A 201 -2.17 11.28 -12.58
C VAL A 201 -3.18 12.22 -13.21
N ASN A 202 -2.90 13.52 -13.13
CA ASN A 202 -3.73 14.56 -13.72
C ASN A 202 -2.94 15.31 -14.78
N ASP A 203 -3.60 15.65 -15.88
CA ASP A 203 -3.07 16.59 -16.86
C ASP A 203 -3.25 18.04 -16.38
N LEU A 204 -2.59 18.99 -17.04
CA LEU A 204 -2.72 20.44 -16.80
C LEU A 204 -4.15 20.95 -16.95
N ASP A 205 -4.93 20.35 -17.85
CA ASP A 205 -6.34 20.70 -18.06
C ASP A 205 -7.28 20.13 -16.98
N GLY A 206 -6.74 19.38 -16.01
CA GLY A 206 -7.47 18.79 -14.90
C GLY A 206 -8.07 17.41 -15.19
N ALA A 207 -7.94 16.91 -16.42
CA ALA A 207 -8.36 15.57 -16.78
C ALA A 207 -7.62 14.51 -15.96
N ILE A 208 -8.37 13.57 -15.40
CA ILE A 208 -7.83 12.56 -14.49
C ILE A 208 -7.65 11.23 -15.21
N TYR A 209 -6.46 10.65 -15.05
CA TYR A 209 -6.11 9.34 -15.57
C TYR A 209 -5.70 8.39 -14.45
N ALA A 210 -5.94 7.10 -14.65
CA ALA A 210 -5.39 6.04 -13.81
C ALA A 210 -4.50 5.10 -14.61
N LEU A 211 -3.42 4.67 -13.97
CA LEU A 211 -2.53 3.64 -14.45
C LEU A 211 -2.71 2.40 -13.58
N THR A 212 -2.97 1.26 -14.21
CA THR A 212 -3.17 0.00 -13.49
C THR A 212 -2.23 -1.09 -13.96
N GLY A 213 -1.68 -1.83 -12.99
CA GLY A 213 -0.83 -2.99 -13.21
C GLY A 213 -1.42 -4.22 -12.54
N SER A 214 -1.32 -5.37 -13.21
CA SER A 214 -1.89 -6.64 -12.75
C SER A 214 -0.80 -7.67 -12.51
N ALA A 215 -0.99 -8.54 -11.51
CA ALA A 215 0.08 -9.42 -11.00
C ALA A 215 0.65 -10.40 -12.04
N ASN A 216 -0.12 -10.74 -13.07
CA ASN A 216 0.26 -11.68 -14.12
C ASN A 216 0.16 -11.10 -15.53
N ASP A 217 -0.15 -9.80 -15.68
CA ASP A 217 -0.18 -9.14 -16.99
C ASP A 217 1.15 -8.45 -17.24
N ARG A 218 1.66 -8.52 -18.47
CA ARG A 218 2.90 -7.81 -18.88
C ARG A 218 2.63 -6.43 -19.46
N ASN A 219 1.47 -5.86 -19.16
CA ASN A 219 1.08 -4.54 -19.61
C ASN A 219 0.58 -3.69 -18.43
N VAL A 220 0.87 -2.40 -18.49
CA VAL A 220 0.18 -1.37 -17.69
C VAL A 220 -0.89 -0.74 -18.56
N SER A 221 -2.09 -0.58 -18.00
CA SER A 221 -3.23 0.03 -18.69
C SER A 221 -3.41 1.47 -18.23
N LEU A 222 -3.63 2.38 -19.17
CA LEU A 222 -4.02 3.77 -18.93
C LEU A 222 -5.53 3.90 -19.11
N TRP A 223 -6.20 4.56 -18.17
CA TRP A 223 -7.64 4.79 -18.19
C TRP A 223 -7.91 6.27 -18.05
N ALA A 224 -8.70 6.85 -18.95
CA ALA A 224 -9.35 8.12 -18.68
C ALA A 224 -10.50 7.88 -17.69
N LEU A 225 -10.54 8.64 -16.59
CA LEU A 225 -11.61 8.48 -15.59
C LEU A 225 -12.88 9.25 -15.99
N GLU A 226 -12.75 10.21 -16.89
CA GLU A 226 -13.83 10.98 -17.49
C GLU A 226 -14.33 10.33 -18.80
N GLY A 227 -15.55 10.66 -19.24
CA GLY A 227 -16.21 10.05 -20.42
C GLY A 227 -16.75 8.64 -20.15
N ASP A 228 -17.44 7.96 -21.08
CA ASP A 228 -18.12 6.68 -20.78
C ASP A 228 -17.35 5.41 -21.20
N GLU A 229 -16.10 5.55 -21.63
CA GLU A 229 -15.30 4.42 -22.09
C GLU A 229 -14.93 3.47 -20.94
N LYS A 230 -15.13 2.17 -21.20
CA LYS A 230 -14.83 1.07 -20.25
C LYS A 230 -13.57 0.30 -20.62
N ILE A 231 -12.92 0.70 -21.70
CA ILE A 231 -11.72 0.09 -22.29
C ILE A 231 -10.54 1.02 -21.94
N PRO A 232 -9.31 0.50 -21.80
CA PRO A 232 -8.17 1.36 -21.55
C PRO A 232 -7.96 2.33 -22.73
N ALA A 233 -7.56 3.57 -22.42
CA ALA A 233 -7.12 4.56 -23.40
C ALA A 233 -5.74 4.18 -24.00
N GLY A 234 -4.92 3.45 -23.23
CA GLY A 234 -3.56 3.08 -23.63
C GLY A 234 -3.05 1.82 -22.96
N LEU A 235 -2.10 1.16 -23.62
CA LEU A 235 -1.37 0.01 -23.07
C LEU A 235 0.14 0.25 -23.16
N PHE A 236 0.88 -0.10 -22.10
CA PHE A 236 2.33 -0.03 -22.06
C PHE A 236 2.91 -1.42 -21.89
N SER A 237 3.77 -1.85 -22.82
CA SER A 237 4.32 -3.20 -22.85
C SER A 237 5.59 -3.32 -22.02
N LEU A 238 5.62 -4.31 -21.13
CA LEU A 238 6.75 -4.68 -20.29
C LEU A 238 7.31 -6.06 -20.71
N ASP A 239 8.44 -6.44 -20.13
CA ASP A 239 9.04 -7.78 -20.29
C ASP A 239 8.45 -8.81 -19.32
N ASP A 240 8.06 -8.39 -18.11
CA ASP A 240 7.40 -9.20 -17.08
C ASP A 240 6.31 -8.40 -16.34
N ALA A 241 5.65 -9.01 -15.36
CA ALA A 241 4.58 -8.39 -14.58
C ALA A 241 5.07 -7.16 -13.78
N PRO A 242 4.27 -6.08 -13.70
CA PRO A 242 4.64 -4.86 -12.99
C PRO A 242 4.61 -5.08 -11.47
N GLU A 243 5.61 -4.53 -10.81
CA GLU A 243 5.89 -4.74 -9.40
C GLU A 243 5.92 -3.43 -8.60
N SER A 244 6.35 -2.34 -9.24
CA SER A 244 6.24 -0.97 -8.74
C SER A 244 5.94 -0.04 -9.90
N ILE A 245 5.15 1.01 -9.65
CA ILE A 245 4.82 2.04 -10.62
C ILE A 245 5.06 3.41 -10.00
N SER A 246 5.54 4.35 -10.81
CA SER A 246 5.63 5.77 -10.50
C SER A 246 5.40 6.55 -11.78
N ALA A 247 4.54 7.56 -11.73
CA ALA A 247 4.14 8.33 -12.89
C ALA A 247 4.07 9.82 -12.55
N ARG A 248 4.32 10.64 -13.56
CA ARG A 248 4.10 12.08 -13.49
C ARG A 248 3.64 12.59 -14.86
N MET A 249 2.86 13.65 -14.82
CA MET A 249 2.48 14.41 -16.01
C MET A 249 3.35 15.66 -16.10
N GLU A 250 3.91 15.90 -17.27
CA GLU A 250 4.66 17.10 -17.60
C GLU A 250 4.07 17.66 -18.90
N GLU A 251 3.36 18.77 -18.79
CA GLU A 251 2.44 19.22 -19.84
C GLU A 251 1.51 18.07 -20.25
N ASN A 252 1.41 17.79 -21.56
CA ASN A 252 0.62 16.67 -22.08
C ASN A 252 1.42 15.35 -22.21
N THR A 253 2.63 15.29 -21.65
CA THR A 253 3.50 14.11 -21.72
C THR A 253 3.39 13.29 -20.44
N LEU A 254 2.97 12.04 -20.61
CA LEU A 254 3.00 11.06 -19.54
C LEU A 254 4.41 10.48 -19.42
N HIS A 255 5.03 10.73 -18.27
CA HIS A 255 6.25 10.08 -17.83
C HIS A 255 5.87 8.94 -16.89
N LEU A 256 6.10 7.71 -17.32
CA LEU A 256 5.75 6.50 -16.59
C LEU A 256 7.01 5.66 -16.37
N LEU A 257 7.25 5.29 -15.12
CA LEU A 257 8.33 4.40 -14.72
C LEU A 257 7.75 3.17 -14.04
N VAL A 258 8.07 1.99 -14.57
CA VAL A 258 7.56 0.72 -14.06
C VAL A 258 8.71 -0.23 -13.79
N VAL A 259 8.81 -0.75 -12.58
CA VAL A 259 9.73 -1.85 -12.27
C VAL A 259 8.98 -3.15 -12.46
N ALA A 260 9.49 -4.00 -13.36
CA ALA A 260 8.94 -5.33 -13.62
C ALA A 260 9.58 -6.37 -12.68
N LYS A 261 8.88 -7.49 -12.49
CA LYS A 261 9.32 -8.64 -11.68
C LYS A 261 10.67 -9.24 -12.13
N SER A 262 11.07 -9.02 -13.37
CA SER A 262 12.39 -9.36 -13.90
C SER A 262 13.54 -8.56 -13.25
N GLY A 263 13.23 -7.50 -12.52
CA GLY A 263 14.19 -6.55 -11.95
C GLY A 263 14.64 -5.47 -12.94
N ILE A 264 13.96 -5.33 -14.09
CA ILE A 264 14.20 -4.29 -15.09
C ILE A 264 13.21 -3.14 -14.86
N ALA A 265 13.69 -1.90 -14.90
CA ALA A 265 12.83 -0.72 -14.89
C ALA A 265 12.60 -0.21 -16.31
N HIS A 266 11.34 0.01 -16.67
CA HIS A 266 10.89 0.48 -17.97
C HIS A 266 10.38 1.89 -17.83
N TYR A 267 10.96 2.79 -18.60
CA TYR A 267 10.54 4.19 -18.64
C TYR A 267 9.91 4.53 -19.98
N PHE A 268 8.78 5.20 -19.90
CA PHE A 268 7.98 5.67 -21.01
C PHE A 268 7.84 7.18 -20.87
N ALA A 269 8.07 7.89 -21.97
CA ALA A 269 7.76 9.31 -22.10
C ALA A 269 6.91 9.45 -23.36
N LYS A 270 5.60 9.66 -23.19
CA LYS A 270 4.67 9.69 -24.31
C LYS A 270 3.56 10.72 -24.12
N ASP A 271 3.43 11.57 -25.13
CA ASP A 271 2.31 12.48 -25.32
C ASP A 271 0.98 11.72 -25.33
N LEU A 272 0.03 12.13 -24.49
CA LEU A 272 -1.27 11.46 -24.31
C LEU A 272 -2.04 11.29 -25.63
N ASN A 273 -1.95 12.29 -26.52
CA ASN A 273 -2.63 12.27 -27.82
C ASN A 273 -2.09 11.20 -28.78
N LYS A 274 -0.90 10.67 -28.49
CA LYS A 274 -0.23 9.64 -29.30
C LYS A 274 -0.33 8.25 -28.68
N ILE A 275 -1.06 8.10 -27.58
CA ILE A 275 -1.31 6.83 -26.91
C ILE A 275 -2.62 6.27 -27.44
N ASN A 276 -2.64 4.96 -27.72
CA ASN A 276 -3.86 4.25 -28.04
C ASN A 276 -3.85 2.83 -27.46
N ALA A 277 -5.03 2.23 -27.35
CA ALA A 277 -5.22 0.90 -26.82
C ALA A 277 -4.81 -0.21 -27.78
N THR A 278 -4.85 0.04 -29.09
CA THR A 278 -4.69 -0.99 -30.11
C THR A 278 -3.24 -1.42 -30.31
N LYS A 279 -2.29 -0.50 -30.12
CA LYS A 279 -0.86 -0.76 -30.24
C LYS A 279 -0.14 -0.44 -28.92
N PRO A 280 0.25 -1.45 -28.14
CA PRO A 280 0.98 -1.23 -26.90
C PRO A 280 2.25 -0.40 -27.13
N VAL A 281 2.40 0.66 -26.33
CA VAL A 281 3.56 1.55 -26.31
C VAL A 281 4.76 0.76 -25.78
N LYS A 282 5.89 0.87 -26.48
CA LYS A 282 7.18 0.28 -26.06
C LYS A 282 7.97 1.25 -25.19
N PRO A 283 8.81 0.76 -24.27
CA PRO A 283 9.61 1.61 -23.40
C PRO A 283 10.52 2.52 -24.22
N THR A 284 10.62 3.77 -23.79
CA THR A 284 11.60 4.73 -24.32
C THR A 284 13.00 4.33 -23.87
N HIS A 285 13.12 3.95 -22.59
CA HIS A 285 14.36 3.53 -21.94
C HIS A 285 14.10 2.30 -21.06
N THR A 286 15.06 1.38 -21.00
CA THR A 286 15.11 0.33 -19.99
C THR A 286 16.36 0.49 -19.13
N PHE A 287 16.22 0.27 -17.83
CA PHE A 287 17.32 0.32 -16.87
C PHE A 287 17.59 -1.06 -16.31
N GLU A 288 18.85 -1.46 -16.31
CA GLU A 288 19.34 -2.70 -15.73
C GLU A 288 20.57 -2.40 -14.86
N VAL A 289 20.72 -3.13 -13.77
CA VAL A 289 21.93 -3.05 -12.94
C VAL A 289 22.68 -4.37 -13.04
N ALA A 290 23.97 -4.26 -13.36
CA ALA A 290 24.88 -5.37 -13.55
C ALA A 290 26.01 -5.30 -12.53
N GLN A 291 26.44 -6.47 -12.08
CA GLN A 291 27.60 -6.63 -11.23
C GLN A 291 28.85 -6.77 -12.11
N ASP A 292 29.88 -5.96 -11.84
CA ASP A 292 31.18 -6.11 -12.47
C ASP A 292 31.82 -7.42 -12.01
N THR A 293 32.26 -8.24 -12.97
CA THR A 293 32.94 -9.51 -12.72
C THR A 293 34.42 -9.46 -13.11
N LYS A 294 34.94 -8.28 -13.46
CA LYS A 294 36.38 -8.05 -13.70
C LYS A 294 37.19 -8.19 -12.40
N GLY A 295 37.39 -9.44 -11.97
CA GLY A 295 38.17 -9.80 -10.79
C GLY A 295 37.88 -11.20 -10.26
N THR A 296 36.71 -11.77 -10.54
CA THR A 296 36.29 -13.08 -10.02
C THR A 296 36.56 -14.26 -10.95
N GLY A 297 37.05 -14.01 -12.18
CA GLY A 297 37.31 -15.04 -13.18
C GLY A 297 36.06 -15.68 -13.79
N THR A 298 34.85 -15.26 -13.39
CA THR A 298 33.57 -15.78 -13.90
C THR A 298 33.07 -14.95 -15.09
N LYS A 299 32.78 -15.62 -16.21
CA LYS A 299 32.22 -14.98 -17.44
C LYS A 299 30.75 -14.55 -17.31
N VAL A 300 30.05 -14.98 -16.27
CA VAL A 300 28.63 -14.65 -16.07
C VAL A 300 28.51 -13.33 -15.31
N VAL A 301 28.05 -12.29 -15.99
CA VAL A 301 27.68 -11.01 -15.36
C VAL A 301 26.43 -11.23 -14.49
N GLY A 302 26.55 -11.05 -13.19
CA GLY A 302 25.41 -11.11 -12.28
C GLY A 302 24.50 -9.89 -12.50
N ARG A 303 23.18 -10.09 -12.53
CA ARG A 303 22.21 -8.98 -12.55
C ARG A 303 21.78 -8.65 -11.13
N LEU A 304 21.80 -7.36 -10.78
CA LEU A 304 21.22 -6.86 -9.54
C LEU A 304 19.81 -6.35 -9.86
N PRO A 305 18.74 -6.93 -9.27
CA PRO A 305 17.39 -6.51 -9.60
C PRO A 305 17.14 -5.09 -9.10
N ILE A 306 16.51 -4.27 -9.93
CA ILE A 306 15.92 -3.01 -9.47
C ILE A 306 14.70 -3.38 -8.63
N PHE A 307 14.71 -2.94 -7.38
CA PHE A 307 13.69 -3.23 -6.39
C PHE A 307 12.57 -2.20 -6.41
N ALA A 308 12.89 -0.92 -6.62
CA ALA A 308 11.91 0.15 -6.75
C ALA A 308 12.50 1.29 -7.55
N ALA A 309 11.65 2.12 -8.17
CA ALA A 309 12.09 3.34 -8.79
C ALA A 309 10.99 4.41 -8.71
N SER A 310 11.37 5.69 -8.70
CA SER A 310 10.43 6.80 -8.56
C SER A 310 10.82 8.02 -9.39
N LEU A 311 9.78 8.73 -9.84
CA LEU A 311 9.86 10.02 -10.54
C LEU A 311 9.38 11.20 -9.67
N GLU A 312 8.84 10.94 -8.47
CA GLU A 312 8.09 11.92 -7.67
C GLU A 312 8.96 12.76 -6.72
N PHE A 313 10.20 12.36 -6.48
CA PHE A 313 11.04 12.94 -5.41
C PHE A 313 11.59 14.34 -5.73
N SER A 314 11.58 14.75 -7.00
CA SER A 314 12.02 16.08 -7.41
C SER A 314 11.02 16.66 -8.43
N PRO A 315 10.20 17.64 -8.03
CA PRO A 315 9.22 18.25 -8.94
C PRO A 315 9.89 19.08 -10.04
N ASN A 316 11.14 19.49 -9.85
CA ASN A 316 11.81 20.46 -10.73
C ASN A 316 12.92 19.85 -11.59
N LEU A 317 13.24 18.55 -11.42
CA LEU A 317 14.29 17.90 -12.20
C LEU A 317 13.76 16.56 -12.77
N PRO A 318 13.96 16.31 -14.07
CA PRO A 318 13.74 14.99 -14.69
C PRO A 318 14.82 14.02 -14.23
N ALA A 319 14.73 13.58 -12.98
CA ALA A 319 15.64 12.61 -12.41
C ALA A 319 14.88 11.32 -12.05
N VAL A 320 15.56 10.20 -12.21
CA VAL A 320 15.04 8.88 -11.84
C VAL A 320 15.80 8.42 -10.61
N LEU A 321 15.10 8.15 -9.52
CA LEU A 321 15.69 7.54 -8.33
C LEU A 321 15.43 6.04 -8.39
N ILE A 322 16.50 5.25 -8.38
CA ILE A 322 16.44 3.80 -8.39
C ILE A 322 16.92 3.23 -7.06
N ALA A 323 16.25 2.18 -6.60
CA ALA A 323 16.69 1.29 -5.53
C ALA A 323 16.96 -0.09 -6.14
N TYR A 324 18.16 -0.64 -5.97
CA TYR A 324 18.53 -1.95 -6.52
C TYR A 324 19.26 -2.81 -5.49
N GLY A 325 19.22 -4.12 -5.70
CA GLY A 325 19.77 -5.12 -4.77
C GLY A 325 18.68 -5.98 -4.12
N SER A 326 18.98 -6.54 -2.96
CA SER A 326 18.04 -7.38 -2.18
C SER A 326 17.48 -6.61 -0.98
N GLU A 327 16.43 -7.13 -0.34
CA GLU A 327 15.84 -6.53 0.88
C GLU A 327 16.86 -6.30 2.01
N LEU A 328 17.96 -7.04 2.02
CA LEU A 328 19.04 -6.98 3.02
C LEU A 328 20.18 -6.02 2.65
N GLY A 329 20.16 -5.42 1.46
CA GLY A 329 21.31 -4.67 0.95
C GLY A 329 20.95 -3.75 -0.20
N LEU A 330 19.90 -2.95 -0.04
CA LEU A 330 19.48 -1.98 -1.05
C LEU A 330 20.51 -0.85 -1.19
N LYS A 331 20.80 -0.50 -2.44
CA LYS A 331 21.56 0.68 -2.85
C LYS A 331 20.67 1.62 -3.63
N PHE A 332 20.93 2.91 -3.48
CA PHE A 332 20.14 3.96 -4.12
C PHE A 332 21.01 4.85 -4.99
N GLU A 333 20.49 5.18 -6.16
CA GLU A 333 21.16 6.07 -7.10
C GLU A 333 20.17 6.96 -7.82
N GLN A 334 20.58 8.21 -8.02
CA GLN A 334 19.86 9.16 -8.83
C GLN A 334 20.47 9.21 -10.23
N LEU A 335 19.65 8.98 -11.24
CA LEU A 335 20.01 9.08 -12.65
C LEU A 335 19.46 10.39 -13.19
N ASN A 336 20.34 11.19 -13.78
CA ASN A 336 19.96 12.44 -14.43
C ASN A 336 19.51 12.18 -15.86
N GLU A 337 18.54 12.98 -16.35
CA GLU A 337 18.01 12.85 -17.71
C GLU A 337 19.10 12.82 -18.78
N ASP A 338 20.14 13.66 -18.66
CA ASP A 338 21.25 13.73 -19.62
C ASP A 338 22.00 12.41 -19.77
N THR A 339 22.04 11.60 -18.70
CA THR A 339 22.69 10.28 -18.73
C THR A 339 21.85 9.25 -19.48
N VAL A 340 20.53 9.45 -19.52
CA VAL A 340 19.55 8.53 -20.09
C VAL A 340 19.17 8.93 -21.53
N ARG A 341 19.25 10.23 -21.84
CA ARG A 341 18.80 10.82 -23.10
C ARG A 341 19.49 10.13 -24.29
N GLY A 342 18.67 9.58 -25.18
CA GLY A 342 19.11 8.92 -26.42
C GLY A 342 19.50 7.44 -26.28
N GLN A 343 19.61 6.89 -25.06
CA GLN A 343 19.98 5.47 -24.86
C GLN A 343 18.75 4.59 -24.65
N LYS A 344 18.43 3.68 -25.58
CA LYS A 344 17.28 2.77 -25.41
C LYS A 344 17.42 1.82 -24.22
N GLN A 345 18.65 1.40 -23.90
CA GLN A 345 18.96 0.51 -22.78
C GLN A 345 20.14 1.10 -22.02
N VAL A 346 19.97 1.27 -20.71
CA VAL A 346 20.95 1.82 -19.77
C VAL A 346 21.34 0.71 -18.81
N VAL A 347 22.60 0.27 -18.87
CA VAL A 347 23.14 -0.75 -17.97
C VAL A 347 24.13 -0.11 -17.01
N ILE A 348 23.80 -0.15 -15.73
CA ILE A 348 24.61 0.41 -14.66
C ILE A 348 25.49 -0.71 -14.11
N VAL A 349 26.81 -0.61 -14.34
CA VAL A 349 27.77 -1.61 -13.86
C VAL A 349 28.32 -1.17 -12.50
N ARG A 350 28.30 -2.06 -11.50
CA ARG A 350 28.78 -1.81 -10.14
C ARG A 350 29.67 -2.91 -9.63
N GLU A 351 30.72 -2.55 -8.91
CA GLU A 351 31.62 -3.53 -8.30
C GLU A 351 30.86 -4.46 -7.33
N PRO A 352 31.29 -5.74 -7.22
CA PRO A 352 30.83 -6.62 -6.16
C PRO A 352 31.04 -5.94 -4.82
N ALA A 353 30.00 -5.84 -3.99
CA ALA A 353 30.19 -5.40 -2.62
C ALA A 353 31.12 -6.40 -1.90
N ALA A 354 32.42 -6.10 -1.80
CA ALA A 354 33.45 -6.97 -1.24
C ALA A 354 33.29 -7.27 0.28
N SER A 355 32.13 -7.00 0.88
CA SER A 355 31.90 -7.13 2.32
C SER A 355 30.44 -7.39 2.74
N SER A 356 29.55 -7.81 1.84
CA SER A 356 28.11 -7.92 2.16
C SER A 356 27.81 -8.83 3.36
N ARG A 357 28.54 -9.93 3.57
CA ARG A 357 28.34 -10.83 4.72
C ARG A 357 28.59 -10.18 6.09
N ARG A 358 29.50 -9.22 6.18
CA ARG A 358 29.88 -8.58 7.46
C ARG A 358 28.87 -7.47 7.82
N LYS A 359 28.39 -6.73 6.82
CA LYS A 359 27.29 -5.76 6.99
C LYS A 359 25.94 -6.44 7.22
N GLU A 360 25.66 -7.57 6.57
CA GLU A 360 24.47 -8.40 6.85
C GLU A 360 24.40 -8.79 8.33
N GLN A 361 25.53 -9.20 8.94
CA GLN A 361 25.58 -9.54 10.37
C GLN A 361 25.43 -8.34 11.31
N GLU A 362 25.91 -7.15 10.94
CA GLU A 362 25.73 -5.92 11.74
C GLU A 362 24.32 -5.31 11.58
N GLU A 363 23.72 -5.38 10.39
CA GLU A 363 22.36 -4.89 10.13
C GLU A 363 21.28 -5.81 10.76
N LEU A 364 21.54 -7.13 10.82
CA LEU A 364 20.77 -8.07 11.64
C LEU A 364 20.89 -7.77 13.15
N GLN A 365 21.95 -7.08 13.58
CA GLN A 365 22.19 -6.68 14.98
C GLN A 365 21.63 -5.29 15.33
N LEU A 366 21.04 -4.54 14.38
CA LEU A 366 20.28 -3.34 14.71
C LEU A 366 19.13 -3.74 15.66
N LYS A 367 19.19 -3.26 16.90
CA LYS A 367 18.19 -3.55 17.93
C LYS A 367 16.81 -3.20 17.35
N THR A 368 15.96 -4.21 17.19
CA THR A 368 14.54 -4.01 16.90
C THR A 368 13.99 -3.10 17.99
N ARG A 369 13.68 -1.85 17.63
CA ARG A 369 13.10 -0.90 18.57
C ARG A 369 11.63 -1.23 18.71
N THR A 370 11.28 -1.94 19.77
CA THR A 370 9.89 -2.02 20.22
C THR A 370 9.50 -0.63 20.73
N PRO A 371 8.43 -0.02 20.21
CA PRO A 371 8.03 1.31 20.66
C PRO A 371 7.63 1.26 22.14
N THR A 372 8.04 2.28 22.90
CA THR A 372 7.51 2.53 24.24
C THR A 372 6.05 2.92 24.11
N VAL A 373 5.16 1.94 24.33
CA VAL A 373 3.72 2.15 24.38
C VAL A 373 3.37 2.70 25.76
N ASP A 374 2.80 3.90 25.83
CA ASP A 374 2.22 4.41 27.07
C ASP A 374 0.99 3.56 27.41
N ARG A 375 1.15 2.67 28.39
CA ARG A 375 0.12 1.73 28.84
C ARG A 375 -1.17 2.42 29.31
N ALA A 376 -1.12 3.72 29.63
CA ALA A 376 -2.30 4.51 30.02
C ALA A 376 -3.19 4.92 28.83
N SER A 377 -2.67 4.87 27.60
CA SER A 377 -3.38 5.31 26.38
C SER A 377 -3.88 4.15 25.49
N VAL A 378 -3.71 2.91 25.95
CA VAL A 378 -4.07 1.70 25.20
C VAL A 378 -5.22 0.98 25.88
N GLU A 379 -6.32 0.83 25.15
CA GLU A 379 -7.42 -0.02 25.54
C GLU A 379 -7.09 -1.46 25.15
N PHE A 380 -6.71 -2.27 26.14
CA PHE A 380 -6.43 -3.68 25.93
C PHE A 380 -7.76 -4.45 25.83
N LEU A 381 -8.11 -4.88 24.61
CA LEU A 381 -9.17 -5.88 24.42
C LEU A 381 -8.66 -7.24 24.93
N ASN A 382 -8.83 -7.48 26.22
CA ASN A 382 -8.63 -8.79 26.82
C ASN A 382 -9.76 -9.74 26.36
N PRO A 383 -9.46 -10.92 25.79
CA PRO A 383 -10.48 -11.93 25.48
C PRO A 383 -11.19 -12.51 26.72
N PHE A 384 -10.79 -12.09 27.93
CA PHE A 384 -11.18 -12.72 29.19
C PHE A 384 -12.03 -11.86 30.15
N ASN A 385 -12.44 -10.65 29.74
CA ASN A 385 -13.37 -9.83 30.53
C ASN A 385 -14.68 -9.57 29.75
N ALA A 386 -15.32 -10.64 29.27
CA ALA A 386 -16.78 -10.67 29.32
C ALA A 386 -17.15 -10.71 30.81
N GLY A 387 -17.79 -9.65 31.29
CA GLY A 387 -18.05 -9.46 32.72
C GLY A 387 -18.64 -10.70 33.37
N LYS A 388 -18.13 -11.05 34.55
CA LYS A 388 -18.81 -11.94 35.49
C LYS A 388 -20.14 -11.29 35.91
N LYS A 389 -21.16 -11.38 35.06
CA LYS A 389 -22.51 -11.55 35.56
C LYS A 389 -22.58 -13.01 35.99
N ALA A 390 -22.80 -13.22 37.29
CA ALA A 390 -23.01 -14.53 37.86
C ALA A 390 -24.09 -15.26 37.05
N LEU A 391 -23.67 -16.22 36.23
CA LEU A 391 -24.56 -17.26 35.73
C LEU A 391 -24.94 -18.07 36.96
N LYS A 392 -26.15 -17.83 37.49
CA LYS A 392 -26.79 -18.78 38.40
C LYS A 392 -26.93 -20.08 37.61
N THR A 393 -26.17 -21.10 38.01
CA THR A 393 -26.51 -22.49 37.73
C THR A 393 -27.87 -22.72 38.37
N VAL A 394 -28.94 -22.64 37.58
CA VAL A 394 -30.23 -23.20 37.96
C VAL A 394 -30.10 -24.69 37.69
N GLU A 395 -29.72 -25.45 38.72
CA GLU A 395 -29.93 -26.90 38.70
C GLU A 395 -31.44 -27.13 38.73
N ILE A 396 -31.97 -27.54 37.59
CA ILE A 396 -33.37 -27.99 37.48
C ILE A 396 -33.36 -29.44 38.01
N PRO A 397 -34.07 -29.74 39.11
CA PRO A 397 -34.17 -31.09 39.66
C PRO A 397 -34.69 -32.08 38.61
N MET A 398 -34.27 -33.34 38.71
CA MET A 398 -34.55 -34.36 37.70
C MET A 398 -36.06 -34.60 37.51
N GLU A 399 -36.89 -34.34 38.53
CA GLU A 399 -38.35 -34.44 38.43
C GLU A 399 -38.96 -33.45 37.41
N ASP A 400 -38.47 -32.21 37.34
CA ASP A 400 -38.98 -31.17 36.42
C ASP A 400 -38.60 -31.42 34.94
N ARG A 401 -37.59 -32.26 34.68
CA ARG A 401 -37.20 -32.67 33.32
C ARG A 401 -38.11 -33.77 32.76
N LEU A 402 -38.75 -34.55 33.64
CA LEU A 402 -39.60 -35.68 33.27
C LEU A 402 -41.06 -35.27 33.02
N GLU A 403 -41.55 -34.19 33.63
CA GLU A 403 -42.93 -33.72 33.40
C GLU A 403 -43.12 -32.93 32.10
N ARG A 404 -42.08 -32.32 31.52
CA ARG A 404 -42.18 -31.64 30.21
C ARG A 404 -42.19 -32.59 29.00
N GLY A 405 -42.10 -33.91 29.24
CA GLY A 405 -42.01 -34.95 28.20
C GLY A 405 -43.32 -35.64 27.83
N LYS A 406 -44.48 -35.30 28.41
CA LYS A 406 -45.74 -36.00 28.14
C LYS A 406 -46.95 -35.06 28.05
N SER A 407 -47.31 -34.66 26.82
CA SER A 407 -48.69 -34.43 26.30
C SER A 407 -48.62 -33.55 25.04
N SER A 408 -48.69 -34.13 23.84
CA SER A 408 -49.85 -34.13 22.92
C SER A 408 -50.14 -32.80 22.21
N GLY A 409 -50.12 -32.81 20.86
CA GLY A 409 -50.93 -31.88 20.05
C GLY A 409 -50.24 -31.11 18.93
N MET A 410 -49.84 -31.81 17.87
CA MET A 410 -50.00 -31.46 16.44
C MET A 410 -49.88 -29.98 15.97
N SER A 411 -48.95 -29.73 15.03
CA SER A 411 -49.29 -29.18 13.71
C SER A 411 -48.14 -29.38 12.72
N GLN A 412 -48.38 -30.27 11.77
CA GLN A 412 -47.58 -30.49 10.57
C GLN A 412 -47.67 -29.26 9.66
N LYS A 413 -46.55 -28.58 9.42
CA LYS A 413 -46.25 -27.85 8.19
C LYS A 413 -44.77 -27.46 8.23
N ASN A 414 -44.06 -27.72 7.14
CA ASN A 414 -42.64 -27.36 6.87
C ASN A 414 -41.62 -28.51 6.98
N MET A 415 -42.04 -29.75 6.76
CA MET A 415 -41.18 -30.94 6.55
C MET A 415 -41.17 -31.39 5.08
N ALA A 416 -41.20 -30.45 4.13
CA ALA A 416 -41.26 -30.78 2.69
C ALA A 416 -40.35 -29.93 1.78
N HIS A 417 -39.35 -29.20 2.31
CA HIS A 417 -38.44 -28.42 1.45
C HIS A 417 -36.95 -28.58 1.75
N LEU A 418 -36.56 -29.59 2.53
CA LEU A 418 -35.17 -29.85 2.93
C LEU A 418 -34.67 -31.26 2.57
N LEU A 419 -35.30 -31.91 1.57
CA LEU A 419 -34.87 -33.20 1.01
C LEU A 419 -34.68 -33.11 -0.50
N LEU A 420 -33.85 -32.15 -0.95
CA LEU A 420 -33.31 -32.17 -2.32
C LEU A 420 -31.95 -31.44 -2.39
N GLN A 421 -30.97 -32.01 -1.68
CA GLN A 421 -29.55 -31.86 -2.02
C GLN A 421 -28.80 -33.02 -1.35
N GLY A 422 -28.83 -34.15 -2.04
CA GLY A 422 -28.28 -35.42 -1.58
C GLY A 422 -28.53 -36.51 -2.61
N LEU A 423 -28.23 -36.22 -3.88
CA LEU A 423 -27.99 -37.17 -4.97
C LEU A 423 -27.26 -36.44 -6.10
#